data_AF-A0A816K5X9-F1
#
_entry.id   AF-A0A816K5X9-F1
#
_cell.length_a   1.000
_cell.length_b   1.000
_cell.length_c   1.000
_cell.angle_alpha   90.00
_cell.angle_beta   90.00
_cell.angle_gamma   90.00
#
_symmetry.space_group_name_H-M   'P 1'
#
loop_
_entity.id
_entity.type
_entity.pdbx_description
1 polymer ?
#
loop_
_entity_poly.entity_id
_entity_poly.type
_entity_poly.pdbx_seq_one_letter_code
_entity_poly.pdbx_strand_id
1 'polypeptide(L)'
;MNTLFYFLLASTAVLATTANASEPVVDADGDLISDGSYYAVPVSDNEGGLTLGSGGGNQCPFYIGPELSTKNKGLALKFSNWGSWAEFVPESENLNIEMNVPPSTICGQSSYWWLTETQSKGLLFIAAGPKPETGKDSSKSFFQIKKAGDFLRGYKFVYCRNDKSCYEFGMVVDRFGYNRLAPANLPFLVDFVKADKTETSSKSKTDSFVKDYKEFVELEDKSFNLHNSNKIVSVCSMFSLFIFNGIPDILFDKHYNFCSHVSSLV
;
A
#
# COMPACT_ATOMS: atom_id res chain seq x y z
N MET A 1 -10.04 66.45 -12.35
CA MET A 1 -9.90 64.98 -12.44
C MET A 1 -9.35 64.52 -11.09
N ASN A 2 -10.19 63.95 -10.22
CA ASN A 2 -9.86 63.75 -8.81
C ASN A 2 -8.79 62.68 -8.63
N THR A 3 -7.66 63.04 -8.02
CA THR A 3 -6.57 62.14 -7.60
C THR A 3 -7.03 61.00 -6.70
N LEU A 4 -8.13 61.19 -5.96
CA LEU A 4 -8.79 60.14 -5.17
C LEU A 4 -9.33 58.99 -6.03
N PHE A 5 -9.78 59.28 -7.26
CA PHE A 5 -10.34 58.28 -8.17
C PHE A 5 -9.25 57.35 -8.72
N TYR A 6 -8.05 57.89 -8.98
CA TYR A 6 -6.88 57.10 -9.36
C TYR A 6 -6.35 56.25 -8.21
N PHE A 7 -6.40 56.75 -6.97
CA PHE A 7 -6.05 55.96 -5.79
C PHE A 7 -7.02 54.79 -5.57
N LEU A 8 -8.33 55.02 -5.72
CA LEU A 8 -9.35 53.98 -5.62
C LEU A 8 -9.23 52.93 -6.75
N LEU A 9 -8.93 53.35 -7.99
CA LEU A 9 -8.72 52.43 -9.13
C LEU A 9 -7.41 51.64 -9.02
N ALA A 10 -6.37 52.23 -8.42
CA ALA A 10 -5.12 51.53 -8.11
C ALA A 10 -5.27 50.56 -6.93
N SER A 11 -6.17 50.85 -5.98
CA SER A 11 -6.38 50.01 -4.79
C SER A 11 -7.21 48.75 -5.08
N THR A 12 -8.09 48.78 -6.09
CA THR A 12 -8.81 47.59 -6.56
C THR A 12 -7.96 46.68 -7.46
N ALA A 13 -6.86 47.19 -8.03
CA ALA A 13 -5.95 46.39 -8.86
C ALA A 13 -4.94 45.55 -8.07
N VAL A 14 -4.80 45.75 -6.75
CA VAL A 14 -3.72 45.13 -5.93
C VAL A 14 -4.19 43.94 -5.07
N LEU A 15 -5.46 43.52 -5.15
CA LEU A 15 -5.97 42.35 -4.40
C LEU A 15 -6.21 41.10 -5.25
N ALA A 16 -5.50 40.95 -6.37
CA ALA A 16 -5.34 39.67 -7.04
C ALA A 16 -3.97 39.08 -6.70
N THR A 17 -3.65 38.94 -5.40
CA THR A 17 -2.69 37.90 -5.02
C THR A 17 -3.41 36.58 -5.28
N THR A 18 -3.16 35.98 -6.44
CA THR A 18 -3.49 34.58 -6.68
C THR A 18 -2.78 33.77 -5.61
N ALA A 19 -3.49 33.47 -4.51
CA ALA A 19 -3.15 32.29 -3.74
C ALA A 19 -3.20 31.18 -4.78
N ASN A 20 -2.03 30.63 -5.14
CA ASN A 20 -1.97 29.42 -5.94
C ASN A 20 -2.55 28.34 -5.04
N ALA A 21 -3.88 28.25 -4.99
CA ALA A 21 -4.57 27.17 -4.33
C ALA A 21 -4.09 25.90 -5.02
N SER A 22 -3.44 25.03 -4.27
CA SER A 22 -2.94 23.80 -4.86
C SER A 22 -4.11 23.03 -5.47
N GLU A 23 -3.87 22.47 -6.66
CA GLU A 23 -4.92 21.76 -7.39
C GLU A 23 -5.41 20.55 -6.59
N PRO A 24 -6.70 20.21 -6.66
CA PRO A 24 -7.21 19.03 -5.99
C PRO A 24 -6.68 17.74 -6.63
N VAL A 25 -6.42 16.75 -5.79
CA VAL A 25 -6.29 15.35 -6.23
C VAL A 25 -7.70 14.79 -6.47
N VAL A 26 -7.90 14.16 -7.63
CA VAL A 26 -9.17 13.50 -8.00
C VAL A 26 -9.00 11.99 -8.06
N ASP A 27 -10.10 11.27 -7.84
CA ASP A 27 -10.16 9.83 -8.07
C ASP A 27 -10.43 9.49 -9.55
N ALA A 28 -10.49 8.19 -9.85
CA ALA A 28 -10.67 7.67 -11.20
C ALA A 28 -12.02 8.02 -11.82
N ASP A 29 -13.01 8.39 -11.01
CA ASP A 29 -14.33 8.85 -11.47
C ASP A 29 -14.36 10.39 -11.69
N GLY A 30 -13.28 11.09 -11.33
CA GLY A 30 -13.14 12.54 -11.42
C GLY A 30 -13.65 13.28 -10.18
N ASP A 31 -14.00 12.57 -9.12
CA ASP A 31 -14.46 13.17 -7.87
C ASP A 31 -13.26 13.64 -7.03
N LEU A 32 -13.46 14.72 -6.28
CA LEU A 32 -12.45 15.24 -5.36
C LEU A 32 -12.18 14.24 -4.23
N ILE A 33 -10.90 13.92 -4.00
CA ILE A 33 -10.50 13.12 -2.85
C ILE A 33 -10.65 13.96 -1.57
N SER A 34 -11.41 13.45 -0.61
CA SER A 34 -11.73 14.11 0.67
C SER A 34 -11.55 13.15 1.85
N ASP A 35 -12.24 13.40 2.98
CA ASP A 35 -12.22 12.53 4.16
C ASP A 35 -12.89 11.18 3.86
N GLY A 36 -12.05 10.21 3.47
CA GLY A 36 -12.46 8.89 3.02
C GLY A 36 -11.27 7.96 2.83
N SER A 37 -11.56 6.73 2.41
CA SER A 37 -10.55 5.71 2.11
C SER A 37 -10.50 5.48 0.60
N TYR A 38 -9.29 5.40 0.03
CA TYR A 38 -9.08 5.24 -1.41
C TYR A 38 -8.00 4.20 -1.68
N TYR A 39 -8.27 3.25 -2.57
CA TYR A 39 -7.24 2.36 -3.10
C TYR A 39 -6.32 3.13 -4.03
N ALA A 40 -5.01 2.95 -3.88
CA ALA A 40 -4.03 3.37 -4.87
C ALA A 40 -3.78 2.18 -5.81
N VAL A 41 -4.47 2.19 -6.95
CA VAL A 41 -4.36 1.13 -7.96
C VAL A 41 -3.33 1.54 -9.03
N PRO A 42 -2.43 0.66 -9.45
CA PRO A 42 -1.46 1.00 -10.47
C PRO A 42 -2.15 1.36 -11.78
N VAL A 43 -1.60 2.36 -12.48
CA VAL A 43 -2.02 2.69 -13.86
C VAL A 43 -1.64 1.56 -14.83
N SER A 44 -0.60 0.78 -14.50
CA SER A 44 -0.17 -0.38 -15.28
C SER A 44 -0.83 -1.68 -14.79
N ASP A 45 -1.14 -2.59 -15.71
CA ASP A 45 -1.79 -3.87 -15.38
C ASP A 45 -0.82 -4.96 -14.86
N ASN A 46 0.46 -4.63 -14.71
CA ASN A 46 1.52 -5.59 -14.34
C ASN A 46 1.70 -5.75 -12.84
N GLU A 47 1.13 -4.85 -12.04
CA GLU A 47 1.33 -4.79 -10.59
C GLU A 47 -0.03 -4.81 -9.88
N GLY A 48 -0.06 -5.29 -8.64
CA GLY A 48 -1.24 -5.16 -7.79
C GLY A 48 -1.27 -3.81 -7.06
N GLY A 49 -2.40 -3.50 -6.42
CA GLY A 49 -2.53 -2.33 -5.56
C GLY A 49 -1.59 -2.37 -4.35
N LEU A 50 -1.45 -1.25 -3.65
CA LEU A 50 -0.51 -1.15 -2.52
C LEU A 50 -0.98 -1.96 -1.30
N THR A 51 -0.05 -2.69 -0.68
CA THR A 51 -0.29 -3.51 0.51
C THR A 51 0.90 -3.45 1.47
N LEU A 52 0.76 -4.14 2.60
CA LEU A 52 1.81 -4.29 3.61
C LEU A 52 2.48 -5.66 3.46
N GLY A 53 3.79 -5.67 3.25
CA GLY A 53 4.60 -6.88 3.21
C GLY A 53 5.54 -7.00 4.41
N SER A 54 5.78 -8.23 4.88
CA SER A 54 6.81 -8.55 5.89
C SER A 54 8.16 -7.96 5.53
N GLY A 55 8.97 -7.56 6.52
CA GLY A 55 10.33 -7.03 6.32
C GLY A 55 11.39 -8.05 5.88
N GLY A 56 10.97 -9.24 5.45
CA GLY A 56 11.85 -10.34 5.08
C GLY A 56 12.29 -11.13 6.31
N GLY A 57 13.60 -11.16 6.59
CA GLY A 57 14.17 -11.93 7.70
C GLY A 57 13.67 -11.57 9.11
N ASN A 58 12.98 -10.43 9.25
CA ASN A 58 12.21 -10.07 10.44
C ASN A 58 10.77 -9.73 10.02
N GLN A 59 9.80 -10.08 10.86
CA GLN A 59 8.38 -9.85 10.55
C GLN A 59 8.00 -8.35 10.54
N CYS A 60 8.76 -7.51 11.26
CA CYS A 60 8.49 -6.08 11.41
C CYS A 60 9.76 -5.23 11.12
N PRO A 61 9.60 -3.99 10.62
CA PRO A 61 8.33 -3.35 10.25
C PRO A 61 7.74 -3.94 8.96
N PHE A 62 6.46 -3.66 8.72
CA PHE A 62 5.88 -3.91 7.40
C PHE A 62 6.30 -2.80 6.44
N TYR A 63 6.74 -3.19 5.24
CA TYR A 63 7.06 -2.25 4.18
C TYR A 63 5.91 -2.15 3.18
N ILE A 64 5.79 -0.99 2.55
CA ILE A 64 4.81 -0.78 1.49
C ILE A 64 5.33 -1.44 0.21
N GLY A 65 4.48 -2.21 -0.46
CA GLY A 65 4.78 -2.85 -1.73
C GLY A 65 3.49 -3.19 -2.48
N PRO A 66 3.58 -3.82 -3.67
CA PRO A 66 2.41 -4.22 -4.42
C PRO A 66 1.85 -5.54 -3.90
N GLU A 67 0.55 -5.74 -4.08
CA GLU A 67 -0.09 -7.04 -4.00
C GLU A 67 0.51 -8.00 -5.04
N LEU A 68 0.59 -9.29 -4.70
CA LEU A 68 1.08 -10.34 -5.62
C LEU A 68 0.15 -10.53 -6.82
N SER A 69 -1.16 -10.30 -6.61
CA SER A 69 -2.17 -10.42 -7.65
C SER A 69 -2.55 -9.04 -8.18
N THR A 70 -2.42 -8.85 -9.49
CA THR A 70 -2.81 -7.63 -10.21
C THR A 70 -4.31 -7.33 -10.10
N LYS A 71 -5.12 -8.32 -9.71
CA LYS A 71 -6.57 -8.16 -9.49
C LYS A 71 -6.91 -7.58 -8.12
N ASN A 72 -5.97 -7.60 -7.16
CA ASN A 72 -6.21 -7.11 -5.82
C ASN A 72 -5.88 -5.61 -5.73
N LYS A 73 -6.85 -4.80 -5.30
CA LYS A 73 -6.69 -3.35 -5.11
C LYS A 73 -5.83 -2.99 -3.90
N GLY A 74 -5.47 -3.97 -3.08
CA GLY A 74 -4.61 -3.78 -1.91
C GLY A 74 -5.37 -3.20 -0.71
N LEU A 75 -4.67 -2.42 0.10
CA LEU A 75 -5.21 -1.73 1.27
C LEU A 75 -5.53 -0.27 0.92
N ALA A 76 -6.72 0.17 1.31
CA ALA A 76 -7.12 1.56 1.09
C ALA A 76 -6.27 2.53 1.93
N LEU A 77 -5.99 3.70 1.39
CA LEU A 77 -5.26 4.78 2.00
C LEU A 77 -6.22 5.83 2.55
N LYS A 78 -5.83 6.45 3.66
CA LYS A 78 -6.42 7.68 4.19
C LYS A 78 -5.35 8.76 4.20
N PHE A 79 -5.76 9.95 3.79
CA PHE A 79 -4.92 11.13 3.80
C PHE A 79 -5.25 11.97 5.03
N SER A 80 -4.29 12.72 5.54
CA SER A 80 -4.50 13.74 6.58
C SER A 80 -3.38 14.78 6.53
N ASN A 81 -3.39 15.74 7.46
CA ASN A 81 -2.33 16.75 7.62
C ASN A 81 -2.25 17.81 6.51
N TRP A 82 -3.33 18.04 5.76
CA TRP A 82 -3.46 19.26 4.96
C TRP A 82 -4.18 20.37 5.74
N GLY A 83 -4.04 21.62 5.29
CA GLY A 83 -4.65 22.76 5.95
C GLY A 83 -6.17 22.61 6.07
N SER A 84 -6.71 22.79 7.28
CA SER A 84 -8.14 22.56 7.61
C SER A 84 -9.13 23.45 6.86
N TRP A 85 -8.67 24.38 6.04
CA TRP A 85 -9.49 25.24 5.19
C TRP A 85 -9.84 24.60 3.83
N ALA A 86 -9.09 23.58 3.39
CA ALA A 86 -9.36 22.88 2.14
C ALA A 86 -10.22 21.63 2.41
N GLU A 87 -11.31 21.48 1.66
CA GLU A 87 -12.26 20.36 1.76
C GLU A 87 -11.76 19.08 1.06
N PHE A 88 -10.72 19.22 0.25
CA PHE A 88 -10.13 18.16 -0.56
C PHE A 88 -8.63 18.01 -0.28
N VAL A 89 -8.09 16.86 -0.65
CA VAL A 89 -6.65 16.59 -0.61
C VAL A 89 -5.95 17.41 -1.70
N PRO A 90 -5.06 18.35 -1.33
CA PRO A 90 -4.32 19.14 -2.30
C PRO A 90 -3.12 18.39 -2.88
N GLU A 91 -2.82 18.64 -4.16
CA GLU A 91 -1.57 18.23 -4.80
C GLU A 91 -0.37 18.94 -4.13
N SER A 92 0.83 18.37 -4.20
CA SER A 92 2.10 19.01 -3.80
C SER A 92 2.19 19.57 -2.35
N GLU A 93 1.22 19.25 -1.49
CA GLU A 93 1.21 19.59 -0.08
C GLU A 93 1.66 18.41 0.78
N ASN A 94 2.16 18.69 1.99
CA ASN A 94 2.66 17.68 2.90
C ASN A 94 1.52 16.92 3.60
N LEU A 95 1.29 15.69 3.17
CA LEU A 95 0.24 14.80 3.67
C LEU A 95 0.82 13.71 4.57
N ASN A 96 0.04 13.30 5.55
CA ASN A 96 0.21 12.02 6.23
C ASN A 96 -0.64 10.98 5.51
N ILE A 97 -0.05 9.82 5.19
CA ILE A 97 -0.73 8.71 4.52
C ILE A 97 -0.83 7.55 5.51
N GLU A 98 -2.03 7.02 5.70
CA GLU A 98 -2.31 5.87 6.59
C GLU A 98 -2.94 4.73 5.77
N MET A 99 -2.44 3.51 5.91
CA MET A 99 -3.11 2.34 5.31
C MET A 99 -4.20 1.82 6.23
N ASN A 100 -5.38 1.52 5.70
CA ASN A 100 -6.47 0.94 6.47
C ASN A 100 -6.18 -0.54 6.75
N VAL A 101 -5.66 -0.82 7.95
CA VAL A 101 -5.32 -2.17 8.41
C VAL A 101 -6.28 -2.66 9.48
N PRO A 102 -6.46 -3.99 9.64
CA PRO A 102 -7.15 -4.52 10.80
C PRO A 102 -6.50 -4.06 12.13
N PRO A 103 -7.28 -3.85 13.21
CA PRO A 103 -6.80 -3.26 14.47
C PRO A 103 -5.68 -4.02 15.19
N SER A 104 -5.46 -5.29 14.84
CA SER A 104 -4.45 -6.16 15.44
C SER A 104 -3.38 -6.53 14.41
N THR A 105 -2.41 -5.65 14.18
CA THR A 105 -1.21 -6.00 13.41
C THR A 105 -0.17 -6.62 14.34
N ILE A 106 0.58 -7.61 13.85
CA ILE A 106 1.63 -8.31 14.62
C ILE A 106 2.72 -7.34 15.11
N CYS A 107 2.93 -6.25 14.38
CA CYS A 107 3.94 -5.25 14.72
C CYS A 107 3.52 -4.25 15.80
N GLY A 108 2.25 -4.26 16.25
CA GLY A 108 1.77 -3.37 17.32
C GLY A 108 1.91 -1.87 17.04
N GLN A 109 2.26 -1.50 15.81
CA GLN A 109 2.43 -0.12 15.34
C GLN A 109 1.28 0.27 14.42
N SER A 110 1.02 1.57 14.34
CA SER A 110 0.11 2.11 13.34
C SER A 110 0.62 1.90 11.92
N SER A 111 -0.23 2.20 10.95
CA SER A 111 -0.01 2.00 9.51
C SER A 111 0.25 3.30 8.76
N TYR A 112 0.73 4.34 9.45
CA TYR A 112 1.18 5.57 8.81
C TYR A 112 2.44 5.29 7.99
N TRP A 113 2.57 5.94 6.85
CA TRP A 113 3.75 5.84 6.00
C TRP A 113 4.91 6.59 6.64
N TRP A 114 6.07 5.95 6.66
CA TRP A 114 7.32 6.51 7.18
C TRP A 114 8.47 6.19 6.24
N LEU A 115 9.23 7.22 5.90
CA LEU A 115 10.51 7.06 5.21
C LEU A 115 11.55 6.50 6.20
N THR A 116 12.07 5.31 5.90
CA THR A 116 13.07 4.64 6.73
C THR A 116 14.25 4.16 5.91
N GLU A 117 15.42 4.09 6.55
CA GLU A 117 16.57 3.36 6.03
C GLU A 117 16.45 1.89 6.44
N THR A 118 16.86 0.97 5.57
CA THR A 118 17.01 -0.45 5.93
C THR A 118 18.36 -0.71 6.64
N GLN A 119 18.52 -1.90 7.20
CA GLN A 119 19.76 -2.34 7.87
C GLN A 119 20.96 -2.40 6.91
N SER A 120 20.74 -2.61 5.60
CA SER A 120 21.77 -2.40 4.57
C SER A 120 21.92 -0.91 4.30
N LYS A 121 22.98 -0.32 4.88
CA LYS A 121 23.30 1.12 4.83
C LYS A 121 23.05 1.74 3.44
N GLY A 122 22.16 2.72 3.38
CA GLY A 122 22.01 3.65 2.25
C GLY A 122 20.77 3.51 1.38
N LEU A 123 19.93 2.48 1.57
CA LEU A 123 18.67 2.35 0.83
C LEU A 123 17.48 2.84 1.67
N LEU A 124 16.70 3.74 1.08
CA LEU A 124 15.48 4.30 1.64
C LEU A 124 14.26 3.51 1.15
N PHE A 125 13.31 3.25 2.04
CA PHE A 125 12.05 2.58 1.75
C PHE A 125 10.91 3.27 2.50
N ILE A 126 9.67 3.02 2.08
CA ILE A 126 8.49 3.38 2.86
C ILE A 126 8.05 2.17 3.70
N ALA A 127 7.90 2.39 5.00
CA ALA A 127 7.41 1.40 5.95
C ALA A 127 6.20 1.94 6.73
N ALA A 128 5.41 1.01 7.28
CA ALA A 128 4.43 1.30 8.31
C ALA A 128 5.16 1.73 9.58
N GLY A 129 4.73 2.85 10.17
CA GLY A 129 5.33 3.43 11.36
C GLY A 129 4.32 4.17 12.23
N PRO A 130 4.81 4.90 13.26
CA PRO A 130 3.98 5.47 14.31
C PRO A 130 3.05 6.59 13.82
N LYS A 131 1.99 6.88 14.56
CA LYS A 131 1.15 8.04 14.27
C LYS A 131 2.00 9.31 14.45
N PRO A 132 2.07 10.21 13.46
CA PRO A 132 2.90 11.39 13.59
C PRO A 132 2.43 12.29 14.74
N GLU A 133 3.36 12.65 15.64
CA GLU A 133 3.07 13.58 16.75
C GLU A 133 3.14 15.04 16.25
N THR A 134 2.24 15.88 16.75
CA THR A 134 2.29 17.33 16.52
C THR A 134 3.52 17.93 17.22
N GLY A 135 4.49 18.42 16.45
CA GLY A 135 5.55 19.32 16.95
C GLY A 135 6.95 18.72 17.16
N LYS A 136 7.23 17.46 16.79
CA LYS A 136 8.59 16.88 16.83
C LYS A 136 8.84 16.04 15.58
N ASP A 137 9.85 16.42 14.77
CA ASP A 137 10.33 15.76 13.53
C ASP A 137 9.44 14.67 12.91
N SER A 138 8.22 15.08 12.55
CA SER A 138 7.25 14.31 11.76
C SER A 138 7.59 14.33 10.26
N SER A 139 8.66 15.03 9.88
CA SER A 139 9.05 15.25 8.48
C SER A 139 9.31 13.97 7.68
N LYS A 140 9.57 12.82 8.32
CA LYS A 140 9.69 11.51 7.66
C LYS A 140 8.35 10.88 7.24
N SER A 141 7.24 11.40 7.76
CA SER A 141 5.87 10.97 7.46
C SER A 141 5.15 11.87 6.47
N PHE A 142 5.80 12.96 6.04
CA PHE A 142 5.26 13.92 5.09
C PHE A 142 5.56 13.50 3.65
N PHE A 143 4.51 13.07 2.96
CA PHE A 143 4.53 12.72 1.55
C PHE A 143 3.63 13.67 0.77
N GLN A 144 3.94 13.87 -0.50
CA GLN A 144 3.14 14.67 -1.43
C GLN A 144 2.58 13.75 -2.50
N ILE A 145 1.41 14.11 -3.03
CA ILE A 145 0.85 13.51 -4.23
C ILE A 145 1.06 14.51 -5.36
N LYS A 146 1.56 14.06 -6.51
CA LYS A 146 1.76 14.89 -7.70
C LYS A 146 1.21 14.19 -8.93
N LYS A 147 0.74 14.94 -9.91
CA LYS A 147 0.43 14.37 -11.23
C LYS A 147 1.66 13.71 -11.82
N ALA A 148 1.47 12.61 -12.54
CA ALA A 148 2.56 11.89 -13.18
C ALA A 148 3.35 12.76 -14.18
N GLY A 149 2.64 13.68 -14.84
CA GLY A 149 3.14 14.70 -15.76
C GLY A 149 2.02 15.13 -16.70
N ASP A 150 2.28 16.11 -17.58
CA ASP A 150 1.25 16.68 -18.46
C ASP A 150 0.63 15.66 -19.44
N PHE A 151 1.37 14.60 -19.77
CA PHE A 151 0.96 13.57 -20.75
C PHE A 151 0.74 12.19 -20.13
N LEU A 152 1.06 12.01 -18.86
CA LEU A 152 0.96 10.72 -18.18
C LEU A 152 -0.28 10.71 -17.29
N ARG A 153 -1.05 9.61 -17.33
CA ARG A 153 -2.23 9.44 -16.47
C ARG A 153 -1.79 9.16 -15.02
N GLY A 154 -2.65 9.60 -14.10
CA GLY A 154 -2.56 9.25 -12.70
C GLY A 154 -1.59 10.13 -11.93
N TYR A 155 -1.26 9.65 -10.74
CA TYR A 155 -0.48 10.35 -9.73
C TYR A 155 0.74 9.54 -9.33
N LYS A 156 1.69 10.22 -8.69
CA LYS A 156 2.86 9.64 -8.06
C LYS A 156 3.03 10.18 -6.64
N PHE A 157 3.59 9.37 -5.77
CA PHE A 157 3.99 9.78 -4.43
C PHE A 157 5.40 10.37 -4.45
N VAL A 158 5.60 11.43 -3.68
CA VAL A 158 6.84 12.18 -3.61
C VAL A 158 7.19 12.49 -2.17
N TYR A 159 8.48 12.53 -1.84
CA TYR A 159 8.99 12.98 -0.54
C TYR A 159 10.02 14.08 -0.76
N CYS A 160 9.78 15.28 -0.23
CA CYS A 160 10.66 16.42 -0.44
C CYS A 160 11.40 16.80 0.85
N ARG A 161 12.73 16.79 0.79
CA ARG A 161 13.57 17.31 1.88
C ARG A 161 13.83 18.80 1.63
N ASN A 162 13.26 19.66 2.49
CA ASN A 162 13.39 21.12 2.45
C ASN A 162 13.00 21.74 1.09
N ASP A 163 11.98 21.19 0.42
CA ASP A 163 11.41 21.65 -0.86
C ASP A 163 12.36 21.73 -2.07
N LYS A 164 13.62 21.30 -1.93
CA LYS A 164 14.65 21.39 -2.98
C LYS A 164 15.07 20.04 -3.56
N SER A 165 15.07 18.98 -2.74
CA SER A 165 15.39 17.63 -3.21
C SER A 165 14.24 16.68 -2.90
N CYS A 166 13.55 16.25 -3.96
CA CYS A 166 12.41 15.37 -3.87
C CYS A 166 12.75 13.97 -4.41
N TYR A 167 12.33 12.93 -3.69
CA TYR A 167 12.35 11.55 -4.13
C TYR A 167 10.99 11.20 -4.72
N GLU A 168 10.99 10.67 -5.93
CA GLU A 168 9.85 9.97 -6.50
C GLU A 168 9.96 8.49 -6.16
N PHE A 169 8.83 7.84 -5.91
CA PHE A 169 8.83 6.45 -5.48
C PHE A 169 8.36 5.52 -6.58
N GLY A 170 9.08 4.40 -6.73
CA GLY A 170 8.74 3.29 -7.62
C GLY A 170 8.95 1.94 -6.95
N MET A 171 8.66 0.87 -7.68
CA MET A 171 8.87 -0.49 -7.19
C MET A 171 10.33 -0.90 -7.34
N VAL A 172 10.96 -1.26 -6.21
CA VAL A 172 12.34 -1.72 -6.14
C VAL A 172 12.39 -3.05 -5.40
N VAL A 173 13.10 -4.02 -5.97
CA VAL A 173 13.32 -5.32 -5.34
C VAL A 173 14.31 -5.17 -4.18
N ASP A 174 13.89 -5.52 -2.97
CA ASP A 174 14.77 -5.55 -1.81
C ASP A 174 15.73 -6.74 -1.83
N ARG A 175 16.66 -6.78 -0.87
CA ARG A 175 17.65 -7.86 -0.75
C ARG A 175 17.06 -9.27 -0.51
N PHE A 176 15.77 -9.35 -0.15
CA PHE A 176 15.03 -10.58 0.08
C PHE A 176 14.14 -10.96 -1.10
N GLY A 177 14.15 -10.18 -2.19
CA GLY A 177 13.37 -10.45 -3.40
C GLY A 177 11.96 -9.87 -3.40
N TYR A 178 11.60 -9.03 -2.42
CA TYR A 178 10.27 -8.41 -2.37
C TYR A 178 10.27 -7.04 -3.05
N ASN A 179 9.25 -6.75 -3.86
CA ASN A 179 9.03 -5.41 -4.39
C ASN A 179 8.57 -4.47 -3.28
N ARG A 180 9.28 -3.34 -3.12
CA ARG A 180 9.01 -2.30 -2.13
C ARG A 180 8.90 -0.95 -2.81
N LEU A 181 8.06 -0.09 -2.25
CA LEU A 181 8.01 1.30 -2.62
C LEU A 181 9.23 2.04 -2.06
N ALA A 182 10.10 2.52 -2.95
CA ALA A 182 11.39 3.14 -2.64
C ALA A 182 11.74 4.24 -3.65
N PRO A 183 12.68 5.16 -3.34
CA PRO A 183 13.15 6.14 -4.32
C PRO A 183 13.65 5.46 -5.61
N ALA A 184 13.08 5.85 -6.75
CA ALA A 184 13.37 5.25 -8.05
C ALA A 184 13.23 6.27 -9.19
N ASN A 185 13.92 6.01 -10.31
CA ASN A 185 13.82 6.84 -11.52
C ASN A 185 12.50 6.62 -12.29
N LEU A 186 11.90 5.45 -12.12
CA LEU A 186 10.61 5.12 -12.72
C LEU A 186 9.56 5.14 -11.60
N PRO A 187 8.67 6.14 -11.57
CA PRO A 187 7.67 6.25 -10.52
C PRO A 187 6.59 5.17 -10.66
N PHE A 188 6.09 4.68 -9.53
CA PHE A 188 4.89 3.86 -9.45
C PHE A 188 3.67 4.77 -9.59
N LEU A 189 3.08 4.78 -10.78
CA LEU A 189 1.94 5.62 -11.11
C LEU A 189 0.64 4.95 -10.65
N VAL A 190 -0.21 5.73 -9.99
CA VAL A 190 -1.48 5.24 -9.44
C VAL A 190 -2.66 6.09 -9.85
N ASP A 191 -3.80 5.45 -10.03
CA ASP A 191 -5.10 6.11 -9.92
C ASP A 191 -5.68 5.82 -8.53
N PHE A 192 -6.51 6.74 -8.04
CA PHE A 192 -7.23 6.53 -6.80
C PHE A 192 -8.62 5.99 -7.11
N VAL A 193 -9.03 4.95 -6.40
CA VAL A 193 -10.38 4.39 -6.50
C VAL A 193 -11.00 4.42 -5.12
N LYS A 194 -12.15 5.06 -4.98
CA LYS A 194 -12.87 5.17 -3.71
C LYS A 194 -13.14 3.77 -3.13
N ALA A 195 -12.83 3.59 -1.85
CA ALA A 195 -13.12 2.35 -1.14
C ALA A 195 -14.52 2.41 -0.53
N ASP A 196 -15.31 1.37 -0.77
CA ASP A 196 -16.64 1.26 -0.15
C ASP A 196 -16.51 1.05 1.36
N LYS A 197 -17.42 1.65 2.13
CA LYS A 197 -17.45 1.55 3.61
C LYS A 197 -17.50 0.11 4.14
N THR A 198 -17.85 -0.85 3.29
CA THR A 198 -18.03 -2.27 3.59
C THR A 198 -16.81 -3.13 3.31
N GLU A 199 -15.77 -2.62 2.64
CA GLU A 199 -14.54 -3.38 2.38
C GLU A 199 -13.55 -3.30 3.56
N THR A 200 -14.05 -3.50 4.77
CA THR A 200 -13.22 -4.07 5.84
C THR A 200 -12.95 -5.53 5.46
N SER A 201 -11.96 -5.72 4.58
CA SER A 201 -11.46 -6.99 4.07
C SER A 201 -10.90 -7.85 5.20
N SER A 202 -11.79 -8.50 5.95
CA SER A 202 -11.46 -9.59 6.86
C SER A 202 -12.54 -10.67 6.92
N LYS A 203 -13.73 -10.45 6.35
CA LYS A 203 -14.81 -11.45 6.36
C LYS A 203 -14.85 -12.31 5.10
N SER A 204 -14.79 -11.73 3.89
CA SER A 204 -14.92 -12.54 2.66
C SER A 204 -13.67 -13.38 2.31
N LYS A 205 -12.45 -12.88 2.58
CA LYS A 205 -11.19 -13.63 2.36
C LYS A 205 -11.03 -14.79 3.35
N THR A 206 -11.41 -14.60 4.60
CA THR A 206 -11.36 -15.64 5.63
C THR A 206 -12.40 -16.73 5.37
N ASP A 207 -13.61 -16.35 4.95
CA ASP A 207 -14.66 -17.33 4.64
C ASP A 207 -14.34 -18.14 3.37
N SER A 208 -13.73 -17.51 2.35
CA SER A 208 -13.20 -18.20 1.17
C SER A 208 -12.05 -19.15 1.52
N PHE A 209 -11.08 -18.69 2.30
CA PHE A 209 -9.92 -19.50 2.69
C PHE A 209 -10.32 -20.66 3.62
N VAL A 210 -11.24 -20.44 4.56
CA VAL A 210 -11.77 -21.48 5.44
C VAL A 210 -12.62 -22.49 4.66
N LYS A 211 -13.34 -22.05 3.62
CA LYS A 211 -14.07 -22.96 2.74
C LYS A 211 -13.13 -23.85 1.93
N ASP A 212 -12.11 -23.26 1.31
CA ASP A 212 -11.12 -23.99 0.52
C ASP A 212 -10.32 -24.97 1.41
N TYR A 213 -9.98 -24.56 2.65
CA TYR A 213 -9.31 -25.43 3.62
C TYR A 213 -10.19 -26.59 4.10
N LYS A 214 -11.48 -26.36 4.37
CA LYS A 214 -12.40 -27.43 4.77
C LYS A 214 -12.63 -28.44 3.64
N GLU A 215 -12.72 -27.97 2.40
CA GLU A 215 -12.83 -28.84 1.23
C GLU A 215 -11.54 -29.67 1.04
N PHE A 216 -10.37 -29.10 1.36
CA PHE A 216 -9.09 -29.81 1.35
C PHE A 216 -8.98 -30.88 2.45
N VAL A 217 -9.39 -30.58 3.68
CA VAL A 217 -9.41 -31.54 4.80
C VAL A 217 -10.37 -32.69 4.52
N GLU A 218 -11.54 -32.43 3.91
CA GLU A 218 -12.45 -33.51 3.49
C GLU A 218 -11.87 -34.39 2.38
N LEU A 219 -10.99 -33.85 1.53
CA LEU A 219 -10.26 -34.62 0.53
C LEU A 219 -9.14 -35.46 1.15
N GLU A 220 -8.45 -34.96 2.17
CA GLU A 220 -7.46 -35.72 2.95
C GLU A 220 -8.11 -36.89 3.70
N ASP A 221 -9.24 -36.68 4.38
CA ASP A 221 -9.98 -37.75 5.09
C ASP A 221 -10.52 -38.82 4.14
N LYS A 222 -10.91 -38.44 2.91
CA LYS A 222 -11.29 -39.38 1.85
C LYS A 222 -10.08 -40.11 1.25
N SER A 223 -8.90 -39.49 1.22
CA SER A 223 -7.66 -40.11 0.74
C SER A 223 -7.05 -41.07 1.78
N PHE A 224 -7.20 -40.78 3.07
CA PHE A 224 -6.69 -41.63 4.16
C PHE A 224 -7.38 -43.01 4.21
N ASN A 225 -8.57 -43.13 3.62
CA ASN A 225 -9.31 -44.39 3.49
C ASN A 225 -9.02 -45.17 2.18
N LEU A 226 -8.08 -44.73 1.34
CA LEU A 226 -7.66 -45.49 0.16
C LEU A 226 -6.19 -45.93 0.27
N HIS A 227 -5.98 -47.25 0.38
CA HIS A 227 -4.70 -47.94 0.18
C HIS A 227 -4.22 -47.83 -1.29
N ASN A 228 -3.96 -46.62 -1.79
CA ASN A 228 -3.39 -46.46 -3.13
C ASN A 228 -2.37 -45.33 -3.21
N SER A 229 -1.10 -45.70 -3.23
CA SER A 229 0.09 -44.85 -3.17
C SER A 229 0.12 -43.75 -4.24
N ASN A 230 -0.50 -44.00 -5.40
CA ASN A 230 -0.51 -43.04 -6.51
C ASN A 230 -1.39 -41.80 -6.26
N LYS A 231 -2.40 -41.88 -5.37
CA LYS A 231 -3.23 -40.71 -5.02
C LYS A 231 -2.55 -39.83 -3.97
N ILE A 232 -1.78 -40.42 -3.06
CA ILE A 232 -1.09 -39.69 -1.98
C ILE A 232 0.04 -38.80 -2.56
N VAL A 233 0.76 -39.30 -3.58
CA VAL A 233 1.76 -38.49 -4.32
C VAL A 233 1.11 -37.28 -5.02
N SER A 234 -0.13 -37.42 -5.49
CA SER A 234 -0.88 -36.31 -6.10
C SER A 234 -1.28 -35.22 -5.09
N VAL A 235 -1.51 -35.58 -3.82
CA VAL A 235 -1.87 -34.63 -2.75
C VAL A 235 -0.64 -33.83 -2.31
N CYS A 236 0.51 -34.48 -2.09
CA CYS A 236 1.76 -33.76 -1.78
C CYS A 236 2.21 -32.86 -2.96
N SER A 237 1.99 -33.28 -4.22
CA SER A 237 2.29 -32.45 -5.40
C SER A 237 1.36 -31.24 -5.56
N MET A 238 0.07 -31.35 -5.19
CA MET A 238 -0.84 -30.20 -5.19
C MET A 238 -0.47 -29.19 -4.11
N PHE A 239 -0.02 -29.64 -2.93
CA PHE A 239 0.39 -28.75 -1.85
C PHE A 239 1.66 -27.96 -2.17
N SER A 240 2.62 -28.54 -2.91
CA SER A 240 3.77 -27.80 -3.43
C SER A 240 3.35 -26.62 -4.33
N LEU A 241 2.18 -26.67 -4.98
CA LEU A 241 1.61 -25.55 -5.72
C LEU A 241 1.00 -24.47 -4.81
N PHE A 242 0.44 -24.84 -3.65
CA PHE A 242 -0.16 -23.90 -2.69
C PHE A 242 0.86 -23.18 -1.81
N ILE A 243 2.03 -23.80 -1.58
CA ILE A 243 3.15 -23.22 -0.81
C ILE A 243 3.68 -21.91 -1.45
N PHE A 244 3.47 -21.71 -2.76
CA PHE A 244 3.83 -20.47 -3.46
C PHE A 244 2.94 -19.25 -3.14
N ASN A 245 1.83 -19.44 -2.43
CA ASN A 245 0.86 -18.36 -2.13
C ASN A 245 0.81 -17.94 -0.65
N GLY A 246 1.88 -18.19 0.13
CA GLY A 246 2.07 -17.56 1.44
C GLY A 246 1.25 -18.16 2.60
N ILE A 247 1.46 -19.45 2.87
CA ILE A 247 0.92 -20.12 4.07
C ILE A 247 1.74 -19.71 5.31
N PRO A 248 1.14 -19.51 6.50
CA PRO A 248 1.89 -19.28 7.75
C PRO A 248 2.69 -20.53 8.19
N ASP A 249 3.94 -20.31 8.63
CA ASP A 249 5.00 -21.31 8.90
C ASP A 249 4.60 -22.52 9.76
N ILE A 250 3.59 -22.38 10.63
CA ILE A 250 3.17 -23.46 11.55
C ILE A 250 2.45 -24.60 10.82
N LEU A 251 1.76 -24.32 9.70
CA LEU A 251 1.13 -25.37 8.88
C LEU A 251 2.16 -26.11 8.01
N PHE A 252 3.24 -25.43 7.62
CA PHE A 252 4.34 -25.99 6.84
C PHE A 252 5.02 -27.15 7.59
N ASP A 253 5.36 -26.94 8.87
CA ASP A 253 6.09 -27.93 9.67
C ASP A 253 5.30 -29.22 9.90
N LYS A 254 3.98 -29.14 10.12
CA LYS A 254 3.15 -30.34 10.31
C LYS A 254 3.01 -31.15 9.02
N HIS A 255 2.82 -30.48 7.88
CA HIS A 255 2.63 -31.15 6.60
C HIS A 255 3.95 -31.66 5.98
N TYR A 256 5.06 -30.95 6.16
CA TYR A 256 6.39 -31.42 5.77
C TYR A 256 6.75 -32.72 6.49
N ASN A 257 6.49 -32.78 7.80
CA ASN A 257 6.68 -34.01 8.58
C ASN A 257 5.77 -35.15 8.09
N PHE A 258 4.55 -34.86 7.66
CA PHE A 258 3.64 -35.85 7.08
C PHE A 258 4.12 -36.40 5.72
N CYS A 259 4.41 -35.54 4.73
CA CYS A 259 4.90 -35.98 3.41
C CYS A 259 6.30 -36.63 3.48
N SER A 260 7.16 -36.18 4.40
CA SER A 260 8.46 -36.82 4.67
C SER A 260 8.29 -38.22 5.26
N HIS A 261 7.36 -38.38 6.21
CA HIS A 261 7.07 -39.70 6.79
C HIS A 261 6.47 -40.66 5.76
N VAL A 262 5.57 -40.18 4.89
CA VAL A 262 4.99 -40.99 3.80
C VAL A 262 6.03 -41.36 2.73
N SER A 263 6.95 -40.46 2.35
CA SER A 263 8.05 -40.79 1.42
C SER A 263 9.02 -41.82 1.97
N SER A 264 9.13 -41.94 3.30
CA SER A 264 9.94 -42.98 3.95
C SER A 264 9.27 -44.36 4.02
N LEU A 265 7.97 -44.43 3.69
CA LEU A 265 7.14 -45.64 3.76
C LEU A 265 6.87 -46.29 2.39
N VAL A 266 7.38 -45.72 1.29
CA VAL A 266 7.34 -46.26 -0.08
C VAL A 266 8.74 -46.63 -0.51
#